data_AF-A0A0F9LSF7-F1
#
_entry.id   AF-A0A0F9LSF7-F1
#
_cell.length_a   1.000
_cell.length_b   1.000
_cell.length_c   1.000
_cell.angle_alpha   90.00
_cell.angle_beta   90.00
_cell.angle_gamma   90.00
#
_symmetry.space_group_name_H-M   'P 1'
#
loop_
_entity.id
_entity.type
_entity.pdbx_description
1 polymer ?
#
loop_
_entity_poly.entity_id
_entity_poly.type
_entity_poly.pdbx_seq_one_letter_code
_entity_poly.pdbx_strand_id
1 'polypeptide(L)'
;TNQSHKDFFNNGVYWYEVDGMLFVHGGFDYPKHPKDCDIEYLTWDRELIERMKCGLKIKEWKKIFVGHTTTENVDAKPLVIDYHGDKFAKLIKIDCGAGWSGRLCLYNIDTDEYFLSDFARKLNPNNEGR
;
A
#
# COMPACT_ATOMS: atom_id res chain seq x y z
N THR A 1 -14.71 0.10 24.15
CA THR A 1 -14.30 0.89 22.97
C THR A 1 -15.36 1.93 22.67
N ASN A 2 -14.99 3.19 22.48
CA ASN A 2 -15.91 4.30 22.19
C ASN A 2 -16.73 4.01 20.91
N GLN A 3 -18.02 4.37 20.89
CA GLN A 3 -18.91 4.12 19.74
C GLN A 3 -18.38 4.80 18.47
N SER A 4 -17.86 6.03 18.59
CA SER A 4 -17.28 6.76 17.47
C SER A 4 -16.09 6.04 16.83
N HIS A 5 -15.30 5.28 17.60
CA HIS A 5 -14.18 4.50 17.06
C HIS A 5 -14.67 3.29 16.27
N LYS A 6 -15.77 2.65 16.73
CA LYS A 6 -16.39 1.55 15.99
C LYS A 6 -17.01 2.05 14.69
N ASP A 7 -17.70 3.19 14.75
CA ASP A 7 -18.32 3.79 13.58
C ASP A 7 -17.26 4.20 12.55
N PHE A 8 -16.15 4.81 12.99
CA PHE A 8 -15.02 5.11 12.10
C PHE A 8 -14.47 3.85 11.42
N PHE A 9 -14.23 2.79 12.18
CA PHE A 9 -13.71 1.52 11.62
C PHE A 9 -14.69 0.88 10.64
N ASN A 10 -15.98 0.84 10.97
CA ASN A 10 -17.02 0.22 10.14
C ASN A 10 -17.32 1.01 8.85
N ASN A 11 -16.98 2.29 8.79
CA ASN A 11 -17.13 3.12 7.59
C ASN A 11 -15.91 3.06 6.66
N GLY A 12 -14.87 2.30 7.02
CA GLY A 12 -13.72 2.07 6.14
C GLY A 12 -14.13 1.36 4.86
N VAL A 13 -13.52 1.74 3.73
CA VAL A 13 -13.68 1.06 2.44
C VAL A 13 -12.48 0.16 2.17
N TYR A 14 -12.70 -0.98 1.50
CA TYR A 14 -11.62 -1.94 1.18
C TYR A 14 -10.75 -1.51 0.00
N TRP A 15 -11.28 -0.63 -0.84
CA TRP A 15 -10.59 -0.02 -1.96
C TRP A 15 -11.16 1.38 -2.19
N TYR A 16 -10.37 2.25 -2.83
CA TYR A 16 -10.80 3.59 -3.18
C TYR A 16 -10.15 4.01 -4.50
N GLU A 17 -10.91 4.72 -5.34
CA GLU A 17 -10.45 5.23 -6.62
C GLU A 17 -10.68 6.72 -6.73
N VAL A 18 -9.66 7.44 -7.19
CA VAL A 18 -9.73 8.88 -7.45
C VAL A 18 -8.69 9.28 -8.50
N ASP A 19 -9.06 10.12 -9.46
CA ASP A 19 -8.17 10.68 -10.49
C ASP A 19 -7.31 9.67 -11.29
N GLY A 20 -7.84 8.45 -11.45
CA GLY A 20 -7.16 7.34 -12.11
C GLY A 20 -6.10 6.66 -11.24
N MET A 21 -6.17 6.82 -9.92
CA MET A 21 -5.35 6.13 -8.93
C MET A 21 -6.21 5.16 -8.14
N LEU A 22 -5.67 3.97 -7.88
CA LEU A 22 -6.30 2.95 -7.04
C LEU A 22 -5.56 2.84 -5.70
N PHE A 23 -6.32 2.78 -4.61
CA PHE A 23 -5.82 2.53 -3.26
C PHE A 23 -6.46 1.24 -2.75
N VAL A 24 -5.64 0.26 -2.36
CA VAL A 24 -6.09 -1.03 -1.81
C VAL A 24 -5.08 -1.54 -0.79
N HIS A 25 -5.52 -2.22 0.28
CA HIS A 25 -4.63 -2.54 1.39
C HIS A 25 -3.58 -3.62 1.04
N GLY A 26 -4.02 -4.80 0.63
CA GLY A 26 -3.13 -5.91 0.24
C GLY A 26 -2.81 -5.89 -1.25
N GLY A 27 -3.86 -6.02 -2.06
CA GLY A 27 -3.81 -6.15 -3.52
C GLY A 27 -5.18 -6.51 -4.05
N PHE A 28 -5.26 -7.14 -5.23
CA PHE A 28 -6.52 -7.61 -5.79
C PHE A 28 -6.28 -8.68 -6.86
N ASP A 29 -7.29 -9.51 -7.12
CA ASP A 29 -7.21 -10.63 -8.06
C ASP A 29 -7.35 -10.15 -9.52
N TYR A 30 -6.36 -9.43 -10.04
CA TYR A 30 -6.32 -9.02 -11.44
C TYR A 30 -6.40 -10.25 -12.37
N PRO A 31 -7.29 -10.27 -13.38
CA PRO A 31 -7.88 -9.11 -14.07
C PRO A 31 -9.23 -8.63 -13.53
N LYS A 32 -9.73 -9.14 -12.40
CA LYS A 32 -10.96 -8.61 -11.80
C LYS A 32 -10.74 -7.18 -11.34
N HIS A 33 -11.80 -6.37 -11.40
CA HIS A 33 -11.82 -5.09 -10.74
C HIS A 33 -11.90 -5.30 -9.22
N PRO A 34 -11.28 -4.46 -8.36
CA PRO A 34 -11.34 -4.62 -6.89
C PRO A 34 -12.75 -4.80 -6.32
N LYS A 35 -13.75 -4.14 -6.91
CA LYS A 35 -15.18 -4.27 -6.56
C LYS A 35 -15.73 -5.71 -6.67
N ASP A 36 -15.12 -6.54 -7.52
CA ASP A 36 -15.54 -7.91 -7.83
C ASP A 36 -14.62 -8.95 -7.13
N CYS A 37 -13.69 -8.49 -6.28
CA CYS A 37 -12.81 -9.34 -5.50
C CYS A 37 -13.39 -9.62 -4.11
N ASP A 38 -13.04 -10.78 -3.55
CA ASP A 38 -13.31 -11.06 -2.14
C ASP A 38 -12.53 -10.10 -1.24
N ILE A 39 -13.13 -9.73 -0.10
CA ILE A 39 -12.51 -8.85 0.91
C ILE A 39 -11.16 -9.39 1.38
N GLU A 40 -11.01 -10.71 1.42
CA GLU A 40 -9.76 -11.38 1.79
C GLU A 40 -8.61 -10.97 0.87
N TYR A 41 -8.83 -10.93 -0.45
CA TYR A 41 -7.82 -10.47 -1.41
C TYR A 41 -7.48 -9.00 -1.21
N LEU A 42 -8.50 -8.16 -1.04
CA LEU A 42 -8.31 -6.71 -0.84
C LEU A 42 -7.52 -6.38 0.42
N THR A 43 -7.55 -7.28 1.41
CA THR A 43 -6.92 -7.09 2.72
C THR A 43 -5.55 -7.76 2.81
N TRP A 44 -5.40 -8.98 2.30
CA TRP A 44 -4.25 -9.84 2.62
C TRP A 44 -3.39 -10.22 1.41
N ASP A 45 -3.79 -9.88 0.18
CA ASP A 45 -3.02 -10.26 -1.00
C ASP A 45 -1.58 -9.70 -0.94
N ARG A 46 -0.65 -10.53 -1.42
CA ARG A 46 0.76 -10.19 -1.61
C ARG A 46 1.23 -10.52 -3.02
N GLU A 47 0.43 -11.29 -3.77
CA GLU A 47 0.82 -11.81 -5.07
C GLU A 47 0.78 -10.74 -6.15
N LEU A 48 -0.09 -9.74 -6.06
CA LEU A 48 -0.13 -8.63 -7.02
C LEU A 48 1.25 -7.97 -7.18
N ILE A 49 1.94 -7.72 -6.07
CA ILE A 49 3.28 -7.13 -6.06
C ILE A 49 4.26 -8.00 -6.84
N GLU A 50 4.30 -9.30 -6.56
CA GLU A 50 5.25 -10.22 -7.20
C GLU A 50 4.91 -10.43 -8.67
N ARG A 51 3.62 -10.55 -9.02
CA ARG A 51 3.17 -10.60 -10.41
C ARG A 51 3.58 -9.35 -11.18
N MET A 52 3.43 -8.17 -10.56
CA MET A 52 3.88 -6.90 -11.12
C MET A 52 5.39 -6.71 -11.09
N LYS A 53 6.20 -7.50 -10.36
CA LYS A 53 7.65 -7.55 -10.58
C LYS A 53 8.02 -8.47 -11.75
N CYS A 54 7.23 -9.53 -11.95
CA CYS A 54 7.43 -10.55 -12.97
C CYS A 54 6.88 -10.18 -14.36
N GLY A 55 6.45 -8.94 -14.58
CA GLY A 55 6.01 -8.45 -15.89
C GLY A 55 4.50 -8.26 -16.07
N LEU A 56 3.68 -8.47 -15.03
CA LEU A 56 2.27 -8.11 -15.11
C LEU A 56 2.13 -6.60 -15.33
N LYS A 57 1.36 -6.22 -16.35
CA LYS A 57 1.09 -4.85 -16.75
C LYS A 57 -0.40 -4.56 -16.66
N ILE A 58 -0.74 -3.54 -15.90
CA ILE A 58 -2.11 -3.07 -15.64
C ILE A 58 -2.23 -1.68 -16.26
N LYS A 59 -3.35 -1.36 -16.92
CA LYS A 59 -3.51 -0.11 -17.70
C LYS A 59 -4.69 0.74 -17.27
N GLU A 60 -5.53 0.20 -16.39
CA GLU A 60 -6.78 0.78 -15.91
C GLU A 60 -6.53 2.00 -15.01
N TRP A 61 -5.37 2.04 -14.35
CA TRP A 61 -4.96 3.12 -13.45
C TRP A 61 -3.57 3.66 -13.83
N LYS A 62 -3.31 4.91 -13.45
CA LYS A 62 -1.98 5.55 -13.54
C LYS A 62 -1.07 5.08 -12.40
N LYS A 63 -1.65 4.94 -11.20
CA LYS A 63 -0.95 4.54 -9.97
C LYS A 63 -1.82 3.57 -9.18
N ILE A 64 -1.20 2.55 -8.61
CA ILE A 64 -1.82 1.60 -7.70
C ILE A 64 -1.02 1.65 -6.39
N PHE A 65 -1.68 2.05 -5.31
CA PHE A 65 -1.10 2.15 -3.98
C PHE A 65 -1.48 0.91 -3.17
N VAL A 66 -0.47 0.23 -2.63
CA VAL A 66 -0.64 -0.94 -1.75
C VAL A 66 0.12 -0.78 -0.44
N GLY A 67 -0.43 -1.37 0.61
CA GLY A 67 0.21 -1.53 1.91
C GLY A 67 0.48 -2.99 2.21
N HIS A 68 0.23 -3.39 3.47
CA HIS A 68 0.25 -4.77 3.99
C HIS A 68 1.61 -5.48 3.98
N THR A 69 2.24 -5.59 2.81
CA THR A 69 3.58 -6.16 2.64
C THR A 69 4.63 -5.08 2.83
N THR A 70 5.19 -5.02 4.04
CA THR A 70 6.18 -4.02 4.43
C THR A 70 7.43 -4.00 3.53
N THR A 71 8.08 -2.85 3.46
CA THR A 71 9.42 -2.65 2.86
C THR A 71 10.50 -2.48 3.92
N GLU A 72 10.23 -2.90 5.16
CA GLU A 72 11.15 -2.76 6.29
C GLU A 72 12.54 -3.35 6.01
N ASN A 73 12.56 -4.55 5.42
CA ASN A 73 13.80 -5.26 5.05
C ASN A 73 14.50 -4.65 3.82
N VAL A 74 13.94 -3.58 3.24
CA VAL A 74 14.42 -2.90 2.03
C VAL A 74 14.46 -1.39 2.31
N ASP A 75 15.38 -1.01 3.21
CA ASP A 75 15.63 0.36 3.67
C ASP A 75 14.47 1.08 4.39
N ALA A 76 13.32 0.43 4.59
CA ALA A 76 12.11 1.05 5.13
C ALA A 76 11.70 2.32 4.37
N LYS A 77 11.70 2.23 3.03
CA LYS A 77 11.30 3.29 2.09
C LYS A 77 10.20 2.77 1.15
N PRO A 78 9.37 3.66 0.56
CA PRO A 78 8.38 3.20 -0.40
C PRO A 78 9.07 2.55 -1.60
N LEU A 79 8.51 1.43 -2.08
CA LEU A 79 9.00 0.76 -3.28
C LEU A 79 8.10 1.15 -4.45
N VAL A 80 8.73 1.59 -5.54
CA VAL A 80 8.05 1.91 -6.79
C VAL A 80 8.39 0.86 -7.84
N ILE A 81 7.38 0.24 -8.44
CA ILE A 81 7.52 -0.59 -9.62
C ILE A 81 6.90 0.17 -10.79
N ASP A 82 7.74 0.56 -11.73
CA ASP A 82 7.36 1.32 -12.91
C ASP A 82 7.96 0.63 -14.15
N TYR A 83 7.13 0.41 -15.17
CA TYR A 83 7.52 -0.22 -16.42
C TYR A 83 7.96 0.77 -17.50
N HIS A 84 8.39 1.97 -17.10
CA HIS A 84 8.94 3.03 -17.94
C HIS A 84 8.01 3.39 -19.11
N GLY A 85 6.85 3.94 -18.77
CA GLY A 85 6.03 4.67 -19.72
C GLY A 85 4.59 4.87 -19.24
N ASP A 86 3.99 5.97 -19.70
CA ASP A 86 2.64 6.44 -19.33
C ASP A 86 1.49 5.50 -19.74
N LYS A 87 1.81 4.27 -20.18
CA LYS A 87 0.86 3.28 -20.69
C LYS A 87 0.39 2.30 -19.63
N PHE A 88 1.15 2.13 -18.55
CA PHE A 88 0.87 1.15 -17.51
C PHE A 88 0.94 1.79 -16.12
N ALA A 89 0.19 1.22 -15.19
CA ALA A 89 0.16 1.65 -13.81
C ALA A 89 1.56 1.52 -13.16
N LYS A 90 1.96 2.56 -12.45
CA LYS A 90 3.00 2.48 -11.42
C LYS A 90 2.43 1.79 -10.18
N LEU A 91 3.11 0.80 -9.63
CA LEU A 91 2.77 0.25 -8.31
C LEU A 91 3.61 0.96 -7.24
N ILE A 92 2.96 1.49 -6.21
CA ILE A 92 3.59 2.16 -5.07
C ILE A 92 3.28 1.36 -3.82
N LYS A 93 4.30 0.70 -3.26
CA LYS A 93 4.22 0.09 -1.93
C LYS A 93 4.59 1.15 -0.89
N ILE A 94 3.63 1.57 -0.08
CA ILE A 94 3.85 2.66 0.89
C ILE A 94 4.14 2.18 2.31
N ASP A 95 3.85 0.91 2.63
CA ASP A 95 4.07 0.36 3.97
C ASP A 95 5.58 0.18 4.24
N CYS A 96 6.14 1.13 4.97
CA CYS A 96 7.55 1.15 5.35
C CYS A 96 7.82 0.49 6.71
N GLY A 97 6.86 -0.28 7.25
CA GLY A 97 7.05 -1.10 8.45
C GLY A 97 7.02 -0.34 9.77
N ALA A 98 6.28 0.78 9.86
CA ALA A 98 6.17 1.56 11.09
C ALA A 98 5.58 0.78 12.29
N GLY A 99 4.82 -0.29 12.02
CA GLY A 99 4.30 -1.19 13.04
C GLY A 99 5.35 -2.14 13.65
N TRP A 100 6.56 -2.16 13.10
CA TRP A 100 7.69 -2.98 13.52
C TRP A 100 8.89 -2.06 13.82
N SER A 101 10.07 -2.35 13.27
CA SER A 101 11.28 -1.52 13.38
C SER A 101 11.49 -0.54 12.23
N GLY A 102 10.59 -0.51 11.25
CA GLY A 102 10.63 0.34 10.06
C GLY A 102 10.29 1.81 10.32
N ARG A 103 9.65 2.48 9.35
CA ARG A 103 9.36 3.92 9.40
C ARG A 103 7.92 4.20 9.01
N LEU A 104 7.36 5.28 9.54
CA LEU A 104 6.12 5.85 9.01
C LEU A 104 6.44 6.59 7.72
N CYS A 105 5.69 6.30 6.67
CA CYS A 105 5.81 6.91 5.36
C CYS A 105 4.56 7.72 5.04
N LEU A 106 4.78 8.97 4.64
CA LEU A 106 3.77 9.82 4.01
C LEU A 106 4.17 10.00 2.55
N TYR A 107 3.23 9.78 1.64
CA TYR A 107 3.47 9.85 0.21
C TYR A 107 2.56 10.88 -0.42
N ASN A 108 3.12 11.81 -1.20
CA ASN A 108 2.37 12.77 -1.97
C ASN A 108 1.96 12.12 -3.30
N ILE A 109 0.66 11.87 -3.44
CA ILE A 109 0.09 11.13 -4.58
C ILE A 109 0.20 11.88 -5.91
N ASP A 110 0.37 13.21 -5.87
CA ASP A 110 0.48 14.05 -7.06
C ASP A 110 1.93 14.19 -7.51
N THR A 111 2.86 14.39 -6.57
CA THR A 111 4.26 14.73 -6.88
C THR A 111 5.23 13.55 -6.81
N ASP A 112 4.79 12.39 -6.30
CA ASP A 112 5.64 11.23 -5.98
C ASP A 112 6.72 11.49 -4.92
N GLU A 113 6.68 12.65 -4.25
CA GLU A 113 7.52 12.95 -3.09
C GLU A 113 7.07 12.15 -1.87
N TYR A 114 8.02 11.73 -1.02
CA TYR A 114 7.70 11.03 0.22
C TYR A 114 8.52 11.54 1.40
N PHE A 115 7.91 11.46 2.58
CA PHE A 115 8.48 11.85 3.85
C PHE A 115 8.52 10.65 4.78
N LEU A 116 9.63 10.45 5.48
CA LEU A 116 9.83 9.35 6.40
C LEU A 116 10.05 9.87 7.80
N SER A 117 9.46 9.21 8.79
CA SER A 117 9.84 9.40 10.18
C SER A 117 11.25 8.86 10.46
N ASP A 118 11.74 9.13 11.67
CA ASP A 118 12.77 8.28 12.28
C ASP A 118 12.30 6.82 12.35
N PHE A 119 13.25 5.88 12.49
CA PHE A 119 12.91 4.48 12.69
C PHE A 119 12.09 4.28 13.96
N ALA A 120 11.04 3.47 13.90
CA ALA A 120 10.15 3.18 15.02
C ALA A 120 10.91 2.62 16.23
N ARG A 121 11.89 1.72 16.01
CA ARG A 121 12.78 1.19 17.06
C ARG A 121 13.63 2.27 17.77
N LYS A 122 13.90 3.41 17.13
CA LYS A 122 14.61 4.53 17.75
C LYS A 122 13.66 5.34 18.65
N LEU A 123 12.40 5.45 18.23
CA LEU A 123 11.36 6.19 18.95
C LEU A 123 10.80 5.41 20.14
N ASN A 124 10.70 4.08 20.01
CA ASN A 124 10.18 3.18 21.04
C ASN A 124 11.09 1.93 21.19
N PRO A 125 12.29 2.08 21.77
CA PRO A 125 13.32 1.02 21.77
C PRO A 125 12.97 -0.25 22.56
N ASN A 126 12.01 -0.17 23.47
CA ASN A 126 11.57 -1.31 24.29
C ASN A 126 10.31 -2.00 23.72
N ASN A 127 9.87 -1.62 22.53
CA ASN A 127 8.72 -2.20 21.87
C ASN A 127 9.19 -2.92 20.59
N GLU A 128 8.92 -4.23 20.52
CA GLU A 128 9.31 -5.06 19.37
C GLU A 128 8.40 -4.84 18.13
N GLY A 129 7.29 -4.11 18.30
CA GLY A 129 6.28 -3.89 17.27
C GLY A 129 4.95 -4.50 17.68
N ARG A 130 4.09 -4.75 16.68
CA ARG A 130 2.82 -5.48 16.85
C ARG A 130 3.00 -6.98 16.83
#